data_AF-A0A0F9KXE3-F1
#
_entry.id   AF-A0A0F9KXE3-F1
#
_cell.length_a   1.000
_cell.length_b   1.000
_cell.length_c   1.000
_cell.angle_alpha   90.00
_cell.angle_beta   90.00
_cell.angle_gamma   90.00
#
_symmetry.space_group_name_H-M   'P 1'
#
loop_
_entity.id
_entity.type
_entity.pdbx_description
1 polymer ?
#
loop_
_entity_poly.entity_id
_entity_poly.type
_entity_poly.pdbx_seq_one_letter_code
_entity_poly.pdbx_strand_id
1 'polypeptide(L)'
;MKLTKKKALEIAIELWTWIVDNPGKKKEDWPKWEEYGDMRDCCSLCERYIRKRIKTRTEHGLRCDCPIADKHDHCTGTAYRDWDRAMNEDGKEAAHSAAVEFLAQLKDLK
;
A
#
# COMPACT_ATOMS: atom_id res chain seq x y z
N MET A 1 -12.23 -12.89 -1.44
CA MET A 1 -11.36 -13.66 -2.36
C MET A 1 -10.06 -14.02 -1.66
N LYS A 2 -9.41 -15.17 -1.93
CA LYS A 2 -8.10 -15.51 -1.32
C LYS A 2 -6.98 -15.16 -2.30
N LEU A 3 -6.48 -13.93 -2.24
CA LEU A 3 -5.37 -13.47 -3.09
C LEU A 3 -4.11 -14.32 -2.87
N THR A 4 -3.32 -14.57 -3.92
CA THR A 4 -1.95 -15.14 -3.77
C THR A 4 -0.96 -13.99 -3.49
N LYS A 5 0.25 -14.30 -3.00
CA LYS A 5 1.30 -13.27 -2.79
C LYS A 5 1.56 -12.49 -4.09
N LYS A 6 1.72 -13.22 -5.20
CA LYS A 6 1.96 -12.66 -6.53
C LYS A 6 0.79 -11.77 -6.98
N LYS A 7 -0.45 -12.26 -6.88
CA LYS A 7 -1.63 -11.49 -7.32
C LYS A 7 -1.88 -10.25 -6.45
N ALA A 8 -1.65 -10.33 -5.14
CA ALA A 8 -1.76 -9.17 -4.26
C ALA A 8 -0.72 -8.09 -4.60
N LEU A 9 0.51 -8.49 -4.92
CA LEU A 9 1.56 -7.57 -5.36
C LEU A 9 1.24 -6.96 -6.73
N GLU A 10 0.76 -7.75 -7.69
CA GLU A 10 0.33 -7.25 -9.00
C GLU A 10 -0.78 -6.21 -8.88
N ILE A 11 -1.81 -6.47 -8.07
CA ILE A 11 -2.89 -5.51 -7.78
C ILE A 11 -2.33 -4.25 -7.11
N ALA A 12 -1.40 -4.39 -6.16
CA ALA A 12 -0.76 -3.23 -5.52
C ALA A 12 0.00 -2.38 -6.56
N ILE A 13 0.83 -3.00 -7.39
CA ILE A 13 1.57 -2.29 -8.45
C ILE A 13 0.61 -1.61 -9.41
N GLU A 14 -0.48 -2.27 -9.80
CA GLU A 14 -1.47 -1.71 -10.71
C GLU A 14 -2.18 -0.48 -10.11
N LEU A 15 -2.66 -0.59 -8.87
CA LEU A 15 -3.25 0.53 -8.13
C LEU A 15 -2.29 1.71 -8.03
N TRP A 16 -1.04 1.46 -7.63
CA TRP A 16 -0.07 2.54 -7.41
C TRP A 16 0.47 3.14 -8.71
N THR A 17 0.49 2.36 -9.79
CA THR A 17 0.74 2.92 -11.14
C THR A 17 -0.36 3.90 -11.51
N TRP A 18 -1.62 3.52 -11.29
CA TRP A 18 -2.75 4.41 -11.55
C TRP A 18 -2.73 5.68 -10.68
N ILE A 19 -2.36 5.58 -9.40
CA ILE A 19 -2.24 6.76 -8.51
C ILE A 19 -1.15 7.72 -9.00
N VAL A 20 0.00 7.20 -9.46
CA VAL A 20 1.07 8.02 -10.04
C VAL A 20 0.55 8.75 -11.29
N ASP A 21 -0.17 8.06 -12.16
CA ASP A 21 -0.74 8.65 -13.37
C ASP A 21 -1.91 9.63 -13.08
N ASN A 22 -2.46 9.61 -11.87
CA ASN A 22 -3.62 10.41 -11.46
C ASN A 22 -3.34 11.17 -10.14
N PRO A 23 -2.44 12.16 -10.14
CA PRO A 23 -2.02 12.86 -8.93
C PRO A 23 -3.20 13.52 -8.20
N GLY A 24 -3.22 13.35 -6.87
CA GLY A 24 -4.28 13.89 -6.00
C GLY A 24 -5.58 13.08 -5.99
N LYS A 25 -5.66 11.97 -6.72
CA LYS A 25 -6.74 10.98 -6.54
C LYS A 25 -6.49 10.11 -5.33
N LYS A 26 -7.57 9.72 -4.67
CA LYS A 26 -7.54 8.77 -3.57
C LYS A 26 -7.52 7.34 -4.13
N LYS A 27 -7.20 6.37 -3.27
CA LYS A 27 -7.19 4.95 -3.65
C LYS A 27 -8.57 4.47 -4.10
N GLU A 28 -9.61 4.98 -3.44
CA GLU A 28 -11.02 4.67 -3.70
C GLU A 28 -11.49 5.16 -5.08
N ASP A 29 -10.78 6.13 -5.67
CA ASP A 29 -11.08 6.63 -7.01
C ASP A 29 -10.57 5.69 -8.13
N TRP A 30 -9.77 4.67 -7.79
CA TRP A 30 -9.25 3.73 -8.78
C TRP A 30 -10.41 2.95 -9.43
N PRO A 31 -10.52 2.84 -10.77
CA PRO A 31 -11.67 2.21 -11.41
C PRO A 31 -11.90 0.75 -11.04
N LYS A 32 -10.85 0.04 -10.62
CA LYS A 32 -10.93 -1.35 -10.15
C LYS A 32 -11.12 -1.46 -8.64
N TRP A 33 -11.34 -0.35 -7.95
CA TRP A 33 -11.53 -0.35 -6.50
C TRP A 33 -12.70 -1.24 -6.11
N GLU A 34 -13.85 -1.18 -6.76
CA GLU A 34 -14.99 -2.04 -6.41
C GLU A 34 -14.74 -3.54 -6.70
N GLU A 35 -13.92 -3.86 -7.70
CA GLU A 35 -13.55 -5.24 -8.06
C GLU A 35 -12.65 -5.88 -6.97
N TYR A 36 -11.82 -5.07 -6.31
CA TYR A 36 -10.80 -5.53 -5.37
C TYR A 36 -10.96 -4.98 -3.95
N GLY A 37 -11.93 -4.09 -3.69
CA GLY A 37 -11.89 -3.11 -2.61
C GLY A 37 -13.13 -3.09 -1.74
N ASP A 38 -13.18 -4.07 -0.85
CA ASP A 38 -13.51 -3.85 0.57
C ASP A 38 -12.20 -4.10 1.37
N MET A 39 -11.10 -3.48 0.90
CA MET A 39 -9.77 -3.52 1.51
C MET A 39 -9.79 -2.67 2.79
N ARG A 40 -10.52 -3.13 3.82
CA ARG A 40 -10.84 -2.37 5.05
C ARG A 40 -9.64 -1.84 5.84
N ASP A 41 -8.43 -2.34 5.56
CA ASP A 41 -7.22 -2.06 6.34
C ASP A 41 -6.02 -1.60 5.46
N CYS A 42 -6.25 -0.60 4.59
CA CYS A 42 -5.21 0.27 4.02
C CYS A 42 -4.47 -0.19 2.73
N CYS A 43 -4.42 -1.48 2.35
CA CYS A 43 -3.78 -1.96 1.09
C CYS A 43 -4.20 -3.40 0.67
N SER A 44 -4.10 -3.75 -0.61
CA SER A 44 -4.33 -5.12 -1.13
C SER A 44 -3.37 -6.17 -0.54
N LEU A 45 -2.17 -5.75 -0.14
CA LEU A 45 -1.24 -6.59 0.63
C LEU A 45 -1.79 -6.85 2.04
N CYS A 46 -2.35 -5.83 2.70
CA CYS A 46 -2.98 -5.98 4.01
C CYS A 46 -4.17 -6.94 3.98
N GLU A 47 -5.02 -6.90 2.95
CA GLU A 47 -6.14 -7.84 2.82
C GLU A 47 -5.66 -9.31 2.81
N ARG A 48 -4.48 -9.57 2.22
CA ARG A 48 -3.89 -10.91 2.21
C ARG A 48 -3.17 -11.29 3.51
N TYR A 49 -2.51 -10.35 4.16
CA TYR A 49 -1.60 -10.62 5.28
C TYR A 49 -2.22 -10.39 6.67
N ILE A 50 -3.22 -9.52 6.81
CA ILE A 50 -3.99 -9.32 8.06
C ILE A 50 -4.81 -10.57 8.40
N ARG A 51 -5.39 -11.25 7.40
CA ARG A 51 -6.15 -12.49 7.63
C ARG A 51 -5.29 -13.68 8.08
N LYS A 52 -3.95 -13.56 8.11
CA LYS A 52 -3.05 -14.71 8.32
C LYS A 52 -2.10 -14.64 9.52
N ARG A 53 -2.24 -13.65 10.42
CA ARG A 53 -1.76 -13.62 11.82
C ARG A 53 -1.20 -12.23 12.11
N ILE A 54 -1.83 -11.51 13.02
CA ILE A 54 -1.10 -10.66 13.96
C ILE A 54 -0.18 -11.62 14.73
N LYS A 55 1.12 -11.67 14.41
CA LYS A 55 2.03 -12.62 15.08
C LYS A 55 2.61 -12.05 16.36
N THR A 56 2.85 -10.76 16.42
CA THR A 56 3.51 -10.12 17.58
C THR A 56 3.27 -8.61 17.56
N ARG A 57 2.86 -8.05 18.71
CA ARG A 57 2.91 -6.62 18.98
C ARG A 57 4.36 -6.27 19.32
N THR A 58 4.97 -5.40 18.53
CA THR A 58 6.30 -4.85 18.80
C THR A 58 6.15 -3.45 19.41
N GLU A 59 7.22 -2.89 19.94
CA GLU A 59 7.26 -1.49 20.42
C GLU A 59 6.97 -0.47 19.30
N HIS A 60 7.16 -0.87 18.03
CA HIS A 60 6.89 -0.08 16.82
C HIS A 60 5.55 -0.41 16.13
N GLY A 61 4.73 -1.32 16.69
CA GLY A 61 3.40 -1.64 16.17
C GLY A 61 3.16 -3.12 15.81
N LEU A 62 2.09 -3.37 15.05
CA LEU A 62 1.65 -4.71 14.63
C LEU A 62 2.55 -5.25 13.51
N ARG A 63 3.32 -6.32 13.78
CA ARG A 63 4.14 -6.98 12.75
C ARG A 63 3.25 -7.83 11.83
N CYS A 64 3.05 -7.38 10.60
CA CYS A 64 2.40 -8.17 9.54
C CYS A 64 3.44 -8.91 8.68
N ASP A 65 3.13 -10.10 8.18
CA ASP A 65 3.99 -10.87 7.24
C ASP A 65 4.02 -10.21 5.83
N CYS A 66 3.82 -8.89 5.72
CA CYS A 66 3.80 -8.18 4.44
C CYS A 66 5.23 -8.12 3.87
N PRO A 67 5.45 -8.47 2.58
CA PRO A 67 6.77 -8.44 1.98
C PRO A 67 7.44 -7.06 2.02
N ILE A 68 6.65 -5.98 2.06
CA ILE A 68 7.18 -4.62 2.20
C ILE A 68 7.76 -4.38 3.60
N ALA A 69 7.14 -4.98 4.63
CA ALA A 69 7.57 -4.85 6.02
C ALA A 69 8.87 -5.60 6.32
N ASP A 70 9.20 -6.62 5.51
CA ASP A 70 10.46 -7.35 5.64
C ASP A 70 11.66 -6.54 5.10
N LYS A 71 11.44 -5.62 4.14
CA LYS A 71 12.49 -4.78 3.54
C LYS A 71 12.53 -3.35 4.08
N HIS A 72 11.38 -2.80 4.45
CA HIS A 72 11.21 -1.42 4.91
C HIS A 72 10.42 -1.46 6.20
N ASP A 73 10.94 -0.89 7.28
CA ASP A 73 10.46 -0.96 8.67
C ASP A 73 8.95 -0.69 8.84
N HIS A 74 8.14 -1.70 8.50
CA HIS A 74 6.69 -1.66 8.33
C HIS A 74 6.17 -0.60 7.31
N CYS A 75 4.84 -0.51 7.17
CA CYS A 75 4.19 0.54 6.38
C CYS A 75 4.61 1.95 6.87
N THR A 76 5.06 2.07 8.12
CA THR A 76 5.55 3.30 8.74
C THR A 76 6.88 3.80 8.19
N GLY A 77 7.71 2.90 7.65
CA GLY A 77 8.99 3.22 7.00
C GLY A 77 8.93 3.19 5.48
N THR A 78 7.72 3.18 4.89
CA THR A 78 7.52 3.19 3.44
C THR A 78 6.95 4.52 2.98
N ALA A 79 7.17 4.84 1.70
CA ALA A 79 6.63 6.05 1.08
C ALA A 79 5.09 6.09 1.05
N TYR A 80 4.41 4.97 1.37
CA TYR A 80 2.97 4.95 1.63
C TYR A 80 2.58 5.94 2.73
N ARG A 81 3.33 6.00 3.83
CA ARG A 81 2.99 6.87 4.97
C ARG A 81 3.16 8.35 4.60
N ASP A 82 4.20 8.65 3.82
CA ASP A 82 4.42 10.00 3.33
C ASP A 82 3.33 10.42 2.35
N TRP A 83 2.88 9.50 1.48
CA TRP A 83 1.71 9.72 0.61
C TRP A 83 0.44 10.00 1.42
N ASP A 84 0.14 9.17 2.42
CA ASP A 84 -1.07 9.28 3.24
C ASP A 84 -1.09 10.60 4.04
N ARG A 85 0.04 11.00 4.61
CA ARG A 85 0.19 12.31 5.27
C ARG A 85 0.00 13.46 4.28
N ALA A 86 0.70 13.43 3.15
CA ALA A 86 0.65 14.50 2.15
C ALA A 86 -0.75 14.67 1.55
N MET A 87 -1.50 13.58 1.38
CA MET A 87 -2.90 13.62 0.93
C MET A 87 -3.84 14.29 1.96
N ASN A 88 -3.51 14.26 3.26
CA ASN A 88 -4.28 14.92 4.31
C ASN A 88 -3.90 16.41 4.48
N GLU A 89 -2.70 16.80 4.06
CA GLU A 89 -2.16 18.17 4.17
C GLU A 89 -2.32 18.98 2.85
N ASP A 90 -3.16 18.54 1.91
CA ASP A 90 -3.37 19.12 0.58
C ASP A 90 -2.10 19.25 -0.30
N GLY A 91 -1.02 18.55 0.08
CA GLY A 91 0.28 18.56 -0.60
C GLY A 91 0.33 17.62 -1.81
N LYS A 92 -0.39 17.94 -2.90
CA LYS A 92 -0.50 17.08 -4.10
C LYS A 92 0.84 16.68 -4.72
N GLU A 93 1.83 17.57 -4.73
CA GLU A 93 3.18 17.27 -5.26
C GLU A 93 3.97 16.33 -4.36
N ALA A 94 3.88 16.53 -3.05
CA ALA A 94 4.50 15.66 -2.05
C ALA A 94 3.84 14.27 -2.07
N ALA A 95 2.52 14.22 -2.19
CA ALA A 95 1.77 12.97 -2.36
C ALA A 95 2.21 12.26 -3.64
N HIS A 96 2.25 12.95 -4.78
CA HIS A 96 2.69 12.33 -6.04
C HIS A 96 4.12 11.77 -5.95
N SER A 97 5.06 12.53 -5.37
CA SER A 97 6.46 12.08 -5.19
C SER A 97 6.53 10.81 -4.33
N ALA A 98 5.78 10.78 -3.23
CA ALA A 98 5.69 9.61 -2.37
C ALA A 98 5.01 8.40 -3.06
N ALA A 99 4.01 8.63 -3.93
CA ALA A 99 3.41 7.56 -4.73
C ALA A 99 4.40 6.94 -5.71
N VAL A 100 5.23 7.75 -6.36
CA VAL A 100 6.29 7.29 -7.28
C VAL A 100 7.30 6.41 -6.53
N GLU A 101 7.75 6.87 -5.36
CA GLU A 101 8.69 6.11 -4.53
C GLU A 101 8.07 4.80 -4.02
N PHE A 102 6.81 4.84 -3.58
CA PHE A 102 6.13 3.64 -3.11
C PHE A 102 5.92 2.61 -4.24
N LEU A 103 5.62 3.07 -5.46
CA LEU A 103 5.55 2.21 -6.63
C LEU A 103 6.90 1.54 -6.92
N ALA A 104 8.01 2.25 -6.75
CA ALA A 104 9.34 1.67 -6.88
C ALA A 104 9.61 0.60 -5.81
N GLN A 105 9.25 0.87 -4.54
CA GLN A 105 9.33 -0.11 -3.45
C GLN A 105 8.52 -1.37 -3.74
N LEU A 106 7.32 -1.23 -4.31
CA LEU A 106 6.50 -2.38 -4.73
C LEU A 106 7.15 -3.18 -5.87
N LYS A 107 7.74 -2.50 -6.86
CA LYS A 107 8.41 -3.17 -7.99
C LYS A 107 9.66 -3.94 -7.55
N ASP A 108 10.37 -3.49 -6.52
CA ASP A 108 11.53 -4.19 -5.93
C ASP A 108 11.16 -5.48 -5.16
N LEU A 109 9.85 -5.71 -4.91
CA LEU A 109 9.35 -6.93 -4.29
C LEU A 109 9.00 -8.04 -5.29
N LYS A 110 9.06 -7.76 -6.59
CA LYS A 110 8.72 -8.70 -7.67
C LYS A 110 9.86 -9.68 -7.94
#